data_AF-Q8ZY44-F1
#
_entry.id   AF-Q8ZY44-F1
#
_cell.length_a   1.000
_cell.length_b   1.000
_cell.length_c   1.000
_cell.angle_alpha   90.00
_cell.angle_beta   90.00
_cell.angle_gamma   90.00
#
_symmetry.space_group_name_H-M   'P 1'
#
loop_
_entity.id
_entity.type
_entity.pdbx_description
1 polymer ?
#
loop_
_entity_poly.entity_id
_entity_poly.type
_entity_poly.pdbx_seq_one_letter_code
_entity_poly.pdbx_strand_id
1 'polypeptide(L)'
;MAIAESFQLSDGYSVYAGVRARRDGVVEDAAFALAKIGGTDGTSAASKILEALLRRDVSLVMLDGCIVSFYNWVDGEALYAKFKKPVACYVFEEPEGRVEEAVRKLFTDWEVRIEAIKKLGPPTVYYTKSGYKIYIRAWGIDPVDAGRAAEYCTGFGKIPEPLRVAKIIAGAARQFLKTLGKFRFLW
;
A
#
# COMPACT_ATOMS: atom_id res chain seq x y z
N MET A 1 -10.55 4.60 -2.78
CA MET A 1 -10.24 3.53 -1.79
C MET A 1 -8.75 3.53 -1.56
N ALA A 2 -8.29 3.32 -0.34
CA ALA A 2 -6.87 3.35 0.01
C ALA A 2 -6.46 2.11 0.81
N ILE A 3 -5.24 1.62 0.59
CA ILE A 3 -4.66 0.49 1.30
C ILE A 3 -3.29 0.90 1.81
N ALA A 4 -3.04 0.65 3.08
CA ALA A 4 -1.74 0.84 3.70
C ALA A 4 -1.42 -0.35 4.62
N GLU A 5 -0.15 -0.47 4.99
CA GLU A 5 0.32 -1.51 5.90
C GLU A 5 0.95 -0.95 7.17
N SER A 6 1.05 -1.80 8.19
CA SER A 6 1.91 -1.58 9.33
C SER A 6 2.56 -2.89 9.77
N PHE A 7 3.88 -2.87 9.99
CA PHE A 7 4.63 -3.96 10.61
C PHE A 7 5.76 -3.46 11.52
N GLN A 8 6.23 -4.34 12.39
CA GLN A 8 7.59 -4.33 12.92
C GLN A 8 8.24 -5.68 12.57
N LEU A 9 9.56 -5.70 12.35
CA LEU A 9 10.27 -6.94 11.97
C LEU A 9 10.02 -8.10 12.97
N SER A 10 9.80 -7.78 14.24
CA SER A 10 9.51 -8.77 15.30
C SER A 10 8.07 -9.30 15.30
N ASP A 11 7.15 -8.75 14.49
CA ASP A 11 5.75 -9.17 14.48
C ASP A 11 5.53 -10.47 13.66
N GLY A 12 6.44 -10.82 12.74
CA GLY A 12 6.34 -11.97 11.83
C GLY A 12 5.32 -11.78 10.69
N TYR A 13 4.35 -10.88 10.85
CA TYR A 13 3.36 -10.49 9.85
C TYR A 13 3.21 -8.98 9.76
N SER A 14 2.76 -8.53 8.60
CA SER A 14 2.35 -7.16 8.33
C SER A 14 0.82 -7.07 8.28
N VAL A 15 0.27 -6.06 8.92
CA VAL A 15 -1.18 -5.79 8.93
C VAL A 15 -1.49 -4.81 7.82
N TYR A 16 -2.27 -5.24 6.85
CA TYR A 16 -2.81 -4.39 5.81
C TYR A 16 -4.19 -3.91 6.25
N ALA A 17 -4.45 -2.62 6.08
CA ALA A 17 -5.77 -2.05 6.24
C ALA A 17 -6.19 -1.36 4.94
N GLY A 18 -7.41 -1.63 4.51
CA GLY A 18 -8.09 -0.90 3.46
C GLY A 18 -9.16 0.00 4.04
N VAL A 19 -9.34 1.17 3.42
CA VAL A 19 -10.47 2.06 3.70
C VAL A 19 -11.15 2.46 2.41
N ARG A 20 -12.48 2.35 2.39
CA ARG A 20 -13.30 2.99 1.37
C ARG A 20 -13.65 4.38 1.89
N ALA A 21 -13.05 5.38 1.27
CA ALA A 21 -13.26 6.77 1.61
C ALA A 21 -13.62 7.58 0.37
N ARG A 22 -14.44 8.60 0.59
CA ARG A 22 -14.80 9.62 -0.40
C ARG A 22 -13.70 10.68 -0.49
N ARG A 23 -13.76 11.49 -1.55
CA ARG A 23 -12.86 12.63 -1.77
C ARG A 23 -12.86 13.63 -0.61
N ASP A 24 -14.01 13.83 0.03
CA ASP A 24 -14.19 14.74 1.17
C ASP A 24 -13.66 14.18 2.50
N GLY A 25 -13.01 13.00 2.47
CA GLY A 25 -12.42 12.36 3.64
C GLY A 25 -13.40 11.52 4.46
N VAL A 26 -14.69 11.45 4.08
CA VAL A 26 -15.65 10.57 4.76
C VAL A 26 -15.26 9.12 4.53
N VAL A 27 -14.98 8.41 5.61
CA VAL A 27 -14.70 6.97 5.63
C VAL A 27 -16.03 6.22 5.74
N GLU A 28 -16.28 5.34 4.78
CA GLU A 28 -17.51 4.56 4.73
C GLU A 28 -17.34 3.15 5.32
N ASP A 29 -16.12 2.59 5.22
CA ASP A 29 -15.87 1.19 5.53
C ASP A 29 -14.37 0.88 5.62
N ALA A 30 -14.02 -0.21 6.32
CA ALA A 30 -12.65 -0.66 6.49
C ALA A 30 -12.55 -2.19 6.59
N ALA A 31 -11.43 -2.74 6.11
CA ALA A 31 -11.15 -4.17 6.12
C ALA A 31 -9.66 -4.42 6.34
N PHE A 32 -9.33 -5.61 6.83
CA PHE A 32 -7.97 -6.00 7.14
C PHE A 32 -7.56 -7.25 6.38
N ALA A 33 -6.26 -7.36 6.13
CA ALA A 33 -5.62 -8.59 5.72
C ALA A 33 -4.24 -8.70 6.38
N LEU A 34 -3.69 -9.90 6.40
CA LEU A 34 -2.32 -10.14 6.85
C LEU A 34 -1.48 -10.60 5.66
N ALA A 35 -0.21 -10.18 5.67
CA ALA A 35 0.82 -10.71 4.79
C ALA A 35 2.05 -11.08 5.61
N LYS A 36 2.85 -12.03 5.14
CA LYS A 36 4.12 -12.38 5.77
C LYS A 36 5.15 -11.26 5.55
N ILE A 37 5.86 -10.88 6.62
CA ILE A 37 7.03 -9.97 6.49
C ILE A 37 8.10 -10.69 5.69
N GLY A 38 8.63 -10.05 4.63
CA GLY A 38 9.52 -10.72 3.68
C GLY A 38 8.85 -11.77 2.81
N GLY A 39 7.52 -11.88 2.86
CA GLY A 39 6.74 -12.77 2.00
C GLY A 39 6.68 -12.32 0.55
N THR A 40 5.86 -13.02 -0.22
CA THR A 40 5.50 -12.74 -1.61
C THR A 40 3.97 -12.61 -1.79
N ASP A 41 3.26 -12.49 -0.68
CA ASP A 41 1.81 -12.51 -0.55
C ASP A 41 1.17 -11.11 -0.42
N GLY A 42 1.94 -10.02 -0.60
CA GLY A 42 1.44 -8.65 -0.51
C GLY A 42 0.30 -8.36 -1.48
N THR A 43 0.43 -8.80 -2.74
CA THR A 43 -0.65 -8.69 -3.75
C THR A 43 -1.91 -9.47 -3.35
N SER A 44 -1.74 -10.63 -2.71
CA SER A 44 -2.86 -11.44 -2.22
C SER A 44 -3.57 -10.75 -1.05
N ALA A 45 -2.82 -10.18 -0.10
CA ALA A 45 -3.38 -9.40 1.01
C ALA A 45 -4.16 -8.17 0.51
N ALA A 46 -3.59 -7.41 -0.45
CA ALA A 46 -4.30 -6.29 -1.07
C ALA A 46 -5.56 -6.76 -1.83
N SER A 47 -5.50 -7.89 -2.53
CA SER A 47 -6.66 -8.46 -3.23
C SER A 47 -7.80 -8.82 -2.27
N LYS A 48 -7.51 -9.41 -1.10
CA LYS A 48 -8.53 -9.73 -0.08
C LYS A 48 -9.25 -8.48 0.43
N ILE A 49 -8.50 -7.40 0.63
CA ILE A 49 -9.06 -6.10 1.01
C ILE A 49 -9.96 -5.54 -0.09
N LEU A 50 -9.54 -5.64 -1.36
CA LEU A 50 -10.36 -5.22 -2.49
C LEU A 50 -11.63 -6.07 -2.62
N GLU A 51 -11.55 -7.39 -2.44
CA GLU A 51 -12.73 -8.27 -2.44
C GLU A 51 -13.75 -7.89 -1.36
N ALA A 52 -13.28 -7.46 -0.19
CA ALA A 52 -14.14 -7.06 0.92
C ALA A 52 -14.78 -5.67 0.73
N LEU A 53 -14.07 -4.71 0.15
CA LEU A 53 -14.47 -3.30 0.17
C LEU A 53 -14.81 -2.70 -1.19
N LEU A 54 -14.39 -3.30 -2.30
CA LEU A 54 -14.49 -2.65 -3.60
C LEU A 54 -15.94 -2.59 -4.08
N ARG A 55 -16.33 -1.40 -4.51
CA ARG A 55 -17.65 -1.13 -5.09
C ARG A 55 -17.53 -0.47 -6.46
N ARG A 56 -18.64 -0.45 -7.21
CA ARG A 56 -18.71 0.14 -8.56
C ARG A 56 -18.36 1.63 -8.59
N ASP A 57 -18.69 2.37 -7.54
CA ASP A 57 -18.45 3.80 -7.38
C ASP A 57 -17.01 4.16 -6.97
N VAL A 58 -16.17 3.17 -6.64
CA VAL A 58 -14.74 3.43 -6.41
C VAL A 58 -14.08 3.81 -7.74
N SER A 59 -13.54 5.02 -7.81
CA SER A 59 -12.84 5.54 -8.99
C SER A 59 -11.36 5.17 -9.05
N LEU A 60 -10.72 4.96 -7.88
CA LEU A 60 -9.28 4.73 -7.76
C LEU A 60 -8.96 3.91 -6.49
N VAL A 61 -8.03 2.98 -6.65
CA VAL A 61 -7.36 2.26 -5.56
C VAL A 61 -5.99 2.90 -5.33
N MET A 62 -5.76 3.43 -4.14
CA MET A 62 -4.52 4.06 -3.73
C MET A 62 -3.75 3.11 -2.82
N LEU A 63 -2.45 2.92 -3.07
CA LEU A 63 -1.56 2.08 -2.26
C LEU A 63 -0.47 2.93 -1.62
N ASP A 64 -0.21 2.73 -0.33
CA ASP A 64 0.91 3.31 0.42
C ASP A 64 2.21 2.56 0.08
N GLY A 65 2.74 2.85 -1.11
CA GLY A 65 3.88 2.13 -1.72
C GLY A 65 3.51 0.81 -2.42
N CYS A 66 4.37 0.40 -3.35
CA CYS A 66 4.28 -0.92 -3.99
C CYS A 66 5.26 -1.95 -3.41
N ILE A 67 6.37 -1.50 -2.84
CA ILE A 67 7.36 -2.33 -2.15
C ILE A 67 7.13 -2.10 -0.66
N VAL A 68 6.71 -3.13 0.05
CA VAL A 68 6.06 -3.04 1.36
C VAL A 68 6.47 -4.22 2.23
N SER A 69 6.16 -4.18 3.53
CA SER A 69 6.28 -5.36 4.41
C SER A 69 7.63 -6.08 4.32
N PHE A 70 8.74 -5.31 4.33
CA PHE A 70 10.11 -5.79 4.18
C PHE A 70 10.37 -6.52 2.85
N TYR A 71 10.43 -5.75 1.75
CA TYR A 71 10.67 -6.24 0.37
C TYR A 71 9.60 -7.17 -0.21
N ASN A 72 8.46 -7.35 0.44
CA ASN A 72 7.24 -7.86 -0.20
C ASN A 72 6.74 -6.81 -1.21
N TRP A 73 5.78 -7.16 -2.06
CA TRP A 73 5.27 -6.22 -3.06
C TRP A 73 3.78 -6.39 -3.33
N VAL A 74 3.21 -5.33 -3.89
CA VAL A 74 1.87 -5.33 -4.47
C VAL A 74 2.01 -5.07 -5.97
N ASP A 75 1.64 -6.07 -6.77
CA ASP A 75 1.58 -5.94 -8.23
C ASP A 75 0.30 -5.19 -8.61
N GLY A 76 0.42 -3.88 -8.83
CA GLY A 76 -0.71 -3.04 -9.20
C GLY A 76 -1.26 -3.32 -10.60
N GLU A 77 -0.46 -3.89 -11.51
CA GLU A 77 -0.95 -4.36 -12.81
C GLU A 77 -1.89 -5.56 -12.62
N ALA A 78 -1.49 -6.52 -11.78
CA ALA A 78 -2.32 -7.68 -11.46
C ALA A 78 -3.64 -7.26 -10.78
N LEU A 79 -3.59 -6.28 -9.86
CA LEU A 79 -4.80 -5.73 -9.24
C LEU A 79 -5.69 -5.03 -10.28
N TYR A 80 -5.13 -4.17 -11.14
CA TYR A 80 -5.89 -3.53 -12.22
C TYR A 80 -6.53 -4.56 -13.16
N ALA A 81 -5.77 -5.58 -13.57
CA ALA A 81 -6.23 -6.63 -14.46
C ALA A 81 -7.40 -7.42 -13.86
N LYS A 82 -7.34 -7.75 -12.57
CA LYS A 82 -8.36 -8.53 -11.84
C LYS A 82 -9.61 -7.70 -11.54
N PHE A 83 -9.45 -6.49 -11.00
CA PHE A 83 -10.56 -5.71 -10.47
C PHE A 83 -11.11 -4.66 -11.44
N LYS A 84 -10.42 -4.40 -12.56
CA LYS A 84 -10.79 -3.40 -13.58
C LYS A 84 -11.04 -2.00 -13.00
N LYS A 85 -10.30 -1.68 -11.93
CA LYS A 85 -10.29 -0.36 -11.29
C LYS A 85 -8.88 0.21 -11.36
N PRO A 86 -8.73 1.51 -11.69
CA PRO A 86 -7.43 2.14 -11.65
C PRO A 86 -6.72 1.92 -10.31
N VAL A 87 -5.42 1.64 -10.38
CA VAL A 87 -4.57 1.41 -9.21
C VAL A 87 -3.38 2.35 -9.30
N ALA A 88 -3.02 2.98 -8.19
CA ALA A 88 -1.80 3.76 -8.09
C ALA A 88 -1.10 3.54 -6.75
N CYS A 89 0.21 3.32 -6.80
CA CYS A 89 1.08 3.38 -5.63
C CYS A 89 1.67 4.78 -5.48
N TYR A 90 1.73 5.23 -4.24
CA TYR A 90 2.26 6.54 -3.87
C TYR A 90 3.42 6.36 -2.92
N VAL A 91 4.53 7.04 -3.21
CA VAL A 91 5.65 7.19 -2.27
C VAL A 91 5.92 8.69 -2.13
N PHE A 92 6.05 9.16 -0.89
CA PHE A 92 6.14 10.57 -0.55
C PHE A 92 7.57 11.01 -0.18
N GLU A 93 8.53 10.13 -0.38
CA GLU A 93 9.97 10.36 -0.26
C GLU A 93 10.64 9.84 -1.53
N GLU A 94 11.83 10.36 -1.82
CA GLU A 94 12.62 9.84 -2.92
C GLU A 94 12.92 8.34 -2.68
N PRO A 95 12.63 7.47 -3.67
CA PRO A 95 13.00 6.07 -3.56
C PRO A 95 14.52 5.93 -3.50
N GLU A 96 15.05 5.85 -2.30
CA GLU A 96 16.47 5.70 -2.04
C GLU A 96 16.85 4.24 -1.78
N GLY A 97 18.13 3.93 -2.00
CA GLY A 97 18.73 2.67 -1.59
C GLY A 97 18.94 1.66 -2.70
N ARG A 98 19.76 0.66 -2.37
CA ARG A 98 20.17 -0.41 -3.29
C ARG A 98 19.28 -1.63 -3.08
N VAL A 99 18.02 -1.51 -3.50
CA VAL A 99 16.99 -2.55 -3.30
C VAL A 99 17.47 -3.90 -3.81
N GLU A 100 18.09 -3.96 -5.00
CA GLU A 100 18.60 -5.21 -5.56
C GLU A 100 19.69 -5.86 -4.70
N GLU A 101 20.65 -5.07 -4.19
CA GLU A 101 21.73 -5.59 -3.34
C GLU A 101 21.20 -6.13 -2.01
N ALA A 102 20.28 -5.38 -1.39
CA ALA A 102 19.66 -5.81 -0.14
C ALA A 102 18.84 -7.10 -0.34
N VAL A 103 18.06 -7.18 -1.43
CA VAL A 103 17.26 -8.36 -1.75
C VAL A 103 18.15 -9.59 -1.98
N ARG A 104 19.24 -9.47 -2.75
CA ARG A 104 20.21 -10.56 -2.95
C ARG A 104 20.83 -11.07 -1.66
N LYS A 105 21.05 -10.19 -0.69
CA LYS A 105 21.65 -10.55 0.60
C LYS A 105 20.66 -11.23 1.55
N LEU A 106 19.40 -10.82 1.50
CA LEU A 106 18.40 -11.18 2.53
C LEU A 106 17.51 -12.36 2.13
N PHE A 107 17.40 -12.67 0.84
CA PHE A 107 16.41 -13.61 0.32
C PHE A 107 17.03 -14.66 -0.59
N THR A 108 16.62 -15.92 -0.44
CA THR A 108 17.03 -17.00 -1.32
C THR A 108 16.26 -16.99 -2.64
N ASP A 109 15.04 -16.46 -2.64
CA ASP A 109 14.17 -16.25 -3.82
C ASP A 109 14.44 -14.91 -4.53
N TRP A 110 15.67 -14.40 -4.41
CA TRP A 110 16.00 -13.03 -4.82
C TRP A 110 15.77 -12.78 -6.31
N GLU A 111 15.97 -13.77 -7.21
CA GLU A 111 15.73 -13.57 -8.65
C GLU A 111 14.29 -13.16 -8.92
N VAL A 112 13.33 -13.94 -8.40
CA VAL A 112 11.89 -13.72 -8.58
C VAL A 112 11.47 -12.40 -7.94
N ARG A 113 12.03 -12.08 -6.78
CA ARG A 113 11.75 -10.82 -6.08
C ARG A 113 12.26 -9.60 -6.85
N ILE A 114 13.47 -9.67 -7.40
CA ILE A 114 14.00 -8.59 -8.23
C ILE A 114 13.19 -8.44 -9.51
N GLU A 115 12.81 -9.55 -10.16
CA GLU A 115 11.97 -9.51 -11.36
C GLU A 115 10.62 -8.83 -11.07
N ALA A 116 9.95 -9.21 -9.98
CA ALA A 116 8.70 -8.60 -9.56
C ALA A 116 8.85 -7.09 -9.28
N ILE A 117 9.93 -6.68 -8.61
CA ILE A 117 10.20 -5.27 -8.33
C ILE A 117 10.50 -4.50 -9.62
N LYS A 118 11.30 -5.08 -10.54
CA LYS A 118 11.60 -4.47 -11.85
C LYS A 118 10.34 -4.28 -12.68
N LYS A 119 9.44 -5.25 -12.66
CA LYS A 119 8.15 -5.19 -13.35
C LYS A 119 7.29 -4.00 -12.93
N LEU A 120 7.45 -3.48 -11.71
CA LEU A 120 6.76 -2.26 -11.27
C LEU A 120 7.16 -1.00 -12.06
N GLY A 121 8.30 -1.02 -12.76
CA GLY A 121 8.81 0.10 -13.53
C GLY A 121 9.31 1.28 -12.67
N PRO A 122 9.86 2.32 -13.31
CA PRO A 122 10.22 3.56 -12.63
C PRO A 122 8.96 4.36 -12.25
N PRO A 123 8.97 5.12 -11.14
CA PRO A 123 7.88 6.00 -10.80
C PRO A 123 7.91 7.28 -11.65
N THR A 124 6.73 7.82 -11.96
CA THR A 124 6.56 9.19 -12.46
C THR A 124 6.52 10.15 -11.27
N VAL A 125 7.26 11.26 -11.37
CA VAL A 125 7.23 12.30 -10.34
C VAL A 125 6.09 13.27 -10.62
N TYR A 126 5.21 13.45 -9.64
CA TYR A 126 4.19 14.51 -9.62
C TYR A 126 4.61 15.60 -8.63
N TYR A 127 4.53 16.85 -9.07
CA TYR A 127 4.81 18.03 -8.26
C TYR A 127 3.49 18.65 -7.81
N THR A 128 3.25 18.69 -6.50
CA THR A 128 2.04 19.31 -5.94
C THR A 128 2.17 20.83 -5.98
N LYS A 129 1.03 21.52 -5.95
CA LYS A 129 0.94 22.98 -5.80
C LYS A 129 1.50 23.46 -4.46
N SER A 130 1.49 22.60 -3.45
CA SER A 130 2.09 22.83 -2.13
C SER A 130 3.61 22.60 -2.10
N GLY A 131 4.24 22.22 -3.21
CA GLY A 131 5.70 22.05 -3.33
C GLY A 131 6.22 20.68 -2.91
N TYR A 132 5.34 19.71 -2.62
CA TYR A 132 5.74 18.34 -2.35
C TYR A 132 5.95 17.55 -3.65
N LYS A 133 6.82 16.53 -3.56
CA LYS A 133 6.99 15.52 -4.62
C LYS A 133 6.24 14.25 -4.23
N ILE A 134 5.57 13.66 -5.20
CA ILE A 134 4.92 12.35 -5.07
C ILE A 134 5.46 11.46 -6.19
N TYR A 135 5.98 10.29 -5.83
CA TYR A 135 6.50 9.29 -6.76
C TYR A 135 5.42 8.24 -7.00
N ILE A 136 4.96 8.15 -8.25
CA ILE A 136 3.73 7.43 -8.60
C ILE A 136 4.02 6.31 -9.57
N ARG A 137 3.47 5.13 -9.30
CA ARG A 137 3.28 4.07 -10.28
C ARG A 137 1.81 3.84 -10.45
N ALA A 138 1.32 3.77 -11.68
CA ALA A 138 -0.11 3.71 -11.95
C ALA A 138 -0.44 2.72 -13.06
N TRP A 139 -1.61 2.10 -12.94
CA TRP A 139 -2.16 1.13 -13.89
C TRP A 139 -3.64 1.43 -14.12
N GLY A 140 -4.04 1.55 -15.38
CA GLY A 140 -5.40 1.94 -15.75
C GLY A 140 -5.74 3.43 -15.54
N ILE A 141 -4.74 4.26 -15.25
CA ILE A 141 -4.86 5.73 -15.13
C ILE A 141 -3.51 6.37 -15.47
N ASP A 142 -3.55 7.57 -16.02
CA ASP A 142 -2.35 8.38 -16.22
C ASP A 142 -1.70 8.74 -14.86
N PRO A 143 -0.38 8.58 -14.69
CA PRO A 143 0.30 8.90 -13.43
C PRO A 143 0.10 10.35 -12.96
N VAL A 144 -0.05 11.32 -13.87
CA VAL A 144 -0.31 12.73 -13.52
C VAL A 144 -1.72 12.87 -12.96
N ASP A 145 -2.72 12.18 -13.54
CA ASP A 145 -4.09 12.18 -13.01
C ASP A 145 -4.19 11.46 -11.66
N ALA A 146 -3.42 10.38 -11.47
CA ALA A 146 -3.27 9.75 -10.16
C ALA A 146 -2.65 10.71 -9.12
N GLY A 147 -1.70 11.55 -9.54
CA GLY A 147 -1.11 12.60 -8.71
C GLY A 147 -2.09 13.71 -8.34
N ARG A 148 -2.89 14.17 -9.31
CA ARG A 148 -3.99 15.12 -9.06
C ARG A 148 -5.02 14.54 -8.09
N ALA A 149 -5.38 13.27 -8.26
CA ALA A 149 -6.33 12.60 -7.37
C ALA A 149 -5.81 12.53 -5.92
N ALA A 150 -4.51 12.22 -5.75
CA ALA A 150 -3.86 12.27 -4.46
C ALA A 150 -3.91 13.68 -3.86
N GLU A 151 -3.51 14.70 -4.62
CA GLU A 151 -3.54 16.10 -4.18
C GLU A 151 -4.95 16.56 -3.79
N TYR A 152 -5.99 16.20 -4.54
CA TYR A 152 -7.38 16.53 -4.20
C TYR A 152 -7.89 15.87 -2.91
N CYS A 153 -7.29 14.75 -2.51
CA CYS A 153 -7.64 14.03 -1.29
C CYS A 153 -6.72 14.41 -0.12
N THR A 154 -5.73 15.28 -0.31
CA THR A 154 -4.82 15.73 0.74
C THR A 154 -5.42 16.92 1.47
N GLY A 155 -5.77 16.73 2.74
CA GLY A 155 -6.22 17.81 3.63
C GLY A 155 -5.05 18.47 4.35
N PHE A 156 -4.13 17.67 4.88
CA PHE A 156 -2.96 18.13 5.62
C PHE A 156 -1.65 17.42 5.20
N GLY A 157 -0.56 18.18 5.12
CA GLY A 157 0.75 17.67 4.77
C GLY A 157 0.84 17.18 3.33
N LYS A 158 1.51 16.05 3.11
CA LYS A 158 1.78 15.49 1.76
C LYS A 158 1.03 14.20 1.45
N ILE A 159 0.45 13.55 2.45
CA ILE A 159 -0.20 12.23 2.30
C ILE A 159 -1.71 12.43 2.15
N PRO A 160 -2.35 11.86 1.12
CA PRO A 160 -3.80 11.87 0.95
C PRO A 160 -4.52 11.28 2.18
N GLU A 161 -5.61 11.92 2.60
CA GLU A 161 -6.35 11.52 3.80
C GLU A 161 -6.77 10.03 3.79
N PRO A 162 -7.25 9.44 2.67
CA PRO A 162 -7.56 8.02 2.63
C PRO A 162 -6.36 7.12 3.00
N LEU A 163 -5.16 7.45 2.51
CA LEU A 163 -3.94 6.69 2.84
C LEU A 163 -3.53 6.91 4.29
N ARG A 164 -3.62 8.16 4.79
CA ARG A 164 -3.33 8.48 6.18
C ARG A 164 -4.23 7.71 7.14
N VAL A 165 -5.53 7.66 6.86
CA VAL A 165 -6.50 6.89 7.67
C VAL A 165 -6.19 5.40 7.60
N ALA A 166 -5.96 4.83 6.41
CA ALA A 166 -5.58 3.43 6.27
C ALA A 166 -4.34 3.10 7.10
N LYS A 167 -3.32 3.97 7.08
CA LYS A 167 -2.08 3.78 7.85
C LYS A 167 -2.32 3.78 9.36
N ILE A 168 -3.14 4.70 9.86
CA ILE A 168 -3.52 4.79 11.26
C ILE A 168 -4.25 3.52 11.69
N ILE A 169 -5.24 3.09 10.90
CA ILE A 169 -6.04 1.90 11.19
C ILE A 169 -5.18 0.63 11.15
N ALA A 170 -4.27 0.50 10.19
CA ALA A 170 -3.30 -0.61 10.15
C ALA A 170 -2.42 -0.64 11.41
N GLY A 171 -1.90 0.52 11.83
CA GLY A 171 -1.11 0.65 13.04
C GLY A 171 -1.88 0.31 14.32
N ALA A 172 -3.13 0.74 14.43
CA ALA A 172 -4.01 0.43 15.56
C ALA A 172 -4.33 -1.07 15.62
N ALA A 173 -4.70 -1.68 14.50
CA ALA A 173 -4.97 -3.12 14.42
C ALA A 173 -3.74 -3.97 14.76
N ARG A 174 -2.55 -3.58 14.29
CA ARG A 174 -1.28 -4.23 14.66
C ARG A 174 -1.05 -4.19 16.18
N GLN A 175 -1.25 -3.04 16.82
CA GLN A 175 -1.12 -2.91 18.27
C GLN A 175 -2.15 -3.78 18.99
N PHE A 176 -3.40 -3.80 18.52
CA PHE A 176 -4.45 -4.63 19.08
C PHE A 176 -4.14 -6.13 19.00
N LEU A 177 -3.67 -6.62 17.85
CA LEU A 177 -3.28 -8.02 17.66
C LEU A 177 -2.11 -8.44 18.57
N LYS A 178 -1.14 -7.54 18.84
CA LYS A 178 -0.08 -7.81 19.82
C LYS A 178 -0.63 -7.98 21.23
N THR A 179 -1.62 -7.18 21.62
CA THR A 179 -2.29 -7.30 22.91
C THR A 179 -3.02 -8.64 23.02
N LEU A 180 -3.78 -9.05 21.99
CA LEU A 180 -4.45 -10.35 21.97
C LEU A 180 -3.48 -11.53 22.01
N GLY A 181 -2.34 -11.44 21.31
CA GLY A 181 -1.30 -12.46 21.36
C GLY A 181 -0.76 -12.68 22.78
N LYS A 182 -0.63 -11.62 23.58
CA LYS A 182 -0.26 -11.73 25.00
C LYS A 182 -1.35 -12.39 25.83
N PHE A 183 -2.62 -12.10 25.54
CA PHE A 183 -3.75 -12.76 26.22
C PHE A 183 -3.81 -14.26 25.98
N ARG A 184 -3.39 -14.76 24.81
CA ARG A 184 -3.33 -16.21 24.54
C ARG A 184 -2.30 -16.97 25.38
N PHE A 185 -1.41 -16.29 26.11
CA PHE A 185 -0.48 -16.89 27.06
C PHE A 185 -0.92 -16.77 28.53
N LEU A 186 -2.08 -16.17 28.79
CA LEU A 186 -2.63 -15.95 30.14
C LEU A 186 -3.75 -16.93 30.50
N TRP A 187 -4.00 -17.95 29.66
CA TRP A 187 -5.00 -19.01 29.87
C TRP A 187 -4.41 -20.37 29.51
#